data_AF-A0A3L9L7N6-F1
#
_entry.id   AF-A0A3L9L7N6-F1
#
_cell.length_a   1.000
_cell.length_b   1.000
_cell.length_c   1.000
_cell.angle_alpha   90.00
_cell.angle_beta   90.00
_cell.angle_gamma   90.00
#
_symmetry.space_group_name_H-M   'P 1'
#
loop_
_entity.id
_entity.type
_entity.pdbx_description
1 polymer ?
#
loop_
_entity_poly.entity_id
_entity_poly.type
_entity_poly.pdbx_seq_one_letter_code
_entity_poly.pdbx_strand_id
1 'polypeptide(L)'
;MSERPAPRSVLLVRADTPQLPFVATALGTGFTAVARDGWSAVVLPDGTDPAALAAAGDPHSIAVRLDSDGSTRTLRVYPPVASLDAGRDWGIQFTELAESTTLHWPAVHEDSVAELLAGTRDASEAGPSATERTPGDDAAASAPAANGTAVASIASLCDLDPAQGARLENYARTPSSALLLESVLQLLGLPPVAAKIVEGQRELSEIEGVADYAPRPAGLSLFEAASVEPSGTDLLSRIQRAYVRRPSLLLAVGGAEAVLGAGLAGLAARGGRGARVLGSASALMLSDAALQTALWATVRSRKRR
;
A
#
# COMPACT_ATOMS: atom_id res chain seq x y z
N MET A 1 16.49 29.50 5.44
CA MET A 1 15.98 28.67 6.54
C MET A 1 14.93 27.76 5.94
N SER A 2 15.34 26.60 5.43
CA SER A 2 14.40 25.64 4.85
C SER A 2 13.66 24.99 6.01
N GLU A 3 12.35 25.21 6.07
CA GLU A 3 11.44 24.53 6.99
C GLU A 3 11.67 23.02 6.84
N ARG A 4 12.05 22.34 7.92
CA ARG A 4 12.18 20.89 7.90
C ARG A 4 10.77 20.32 7.63
N PRO A 5 10.61 19.43 6.64
CA PRO A 5 9.31 18.82 6.40
C PRO A 5 8.86 18.09 7.69
N ALA A 6 7.60 18.29 8.07
CA ALA A 6 7.01 17.56 9.20
C ALA A 6 7.22 16.05 8.99
N PRO A 7 7.50 15.27 10.05
CA PRO A 7 7.68 13.83 9.92
C PRO A 7 6.45 13.22 9.27
N ARG A 8 6.65 12.46 8.19
CA ARG A 8 5.59 11.81 7.44
C ARG A 8 5.84 10.31 7.39
N SER A 9 4.79 9.57 7.71
CA SER A 9 4.77 8.11 7.67
C SER A 9 3.78 7.66 6.60
N VAL A 10 4.22 6.78 5.71
CA VAL A 10 3.37 6.19 4.68
C VAL A 10 3.44 4.67 4.76
N LEU A 11 2.29 4.00 4.70
CA LEU A 11 2.17 2.55 4.59
C LEU A 11 1.72 2.22 3.17
N LEU A 12 2.54 1.43 2.48
CA LEU A 12 2.17 0.74 1.26
C LEU A 12 1.49 -0.56 1.62
N VAL A 13 0.21 -0.67 1.24
CA VAL A 13 -0.59 -1.89 1.40
C VAL A 13 -1.10 -2.33 0.04
N ARG A 14 -1.26 -3.65 -0.13
CA ARG A 14 -1.91 -4.20 -1.33
C ARG A 14 -3.42 -4.07 -1.19
N ALA A 15 -3.90 -2.86 -1.43
CA ALA A 15 -5.31 -2.55 -1.54
C ALA A 15 -5.50 -1.64 -2.75
N ASP A 16 -6.35 -2.02 -3.68
CA ASP A 16 -6.66 -1.17 -4.84
C ASP A 16 -7.69 -0.08 -4.46
N THR A 17 -7.81 0.97 -5.27
CA THR A 17 -8.77 2.09 -5.07
C THR A 17 -10.17 1.65 -4.62
N PRO A 18 -10.82 0.62 -5.22
CA PRO A 18 -12.14 0.18 -4.78
C PRO A 18 -12.17 -0.51 -3.41
N GLN A 19 -11.05 -0.98 -2.88
CA GLN A 19 -10.97 -1.66 -1.59
C GLN A 19 -10.81 -0.66 -0.43
N LEU A 20 -10.24 0.53 -0.69
CA LEU A 20 -9.94 1.53 0.33
C LEU A 20 -11.14 2.01 1.18
N PRO A 21 -12.37 2.18 0.65
CA PRO A 21 -13.52 2.50 1.49
C PRO A 21 -13.84 1.41 2.54
N PHE A 22 -13.60 0.14 2.20
CA PHE A 22 -13.78 -0.97 3.15
C PHE A 22 -12.69 -0.99 4.21
N VAL A 23 -11.45 -0.69 3.81
CA VAL A 23 -10.32 -0.56 4.73
C VAL A 23 -10.60 0.55 5.75
N ALA A 24 -11.04 1.74 5.32
CA ALA A 24 -11.42 2.83 6.22
C ALA A 24 -12.56 2.44 7.17
N THR A 25 -13.52 1.68 6.67
CA THR A 25 -14.65 1.18 7.47
C THR A 25 -14.22 0.15 8.50
N ALA A 26 -13.35 -0.80 8.12
CA ALA A 26 -12.83 -1.84 9.00
C ALA A 26 -11.98 -1.27 10.14
N LEU A 27 -11.22 -0.20 9.85
CA LEU A 27 -10.41 0.50 10.84
C LEU A 27 -11.21 1.48 11.69
N GLY A 28 -12.39 1.90 11.22
CA GLY A 28 -13.18 2.95 11.86
C GLY A 28 -12.54 4.34 11.81
N THR A 29 -11.47 4.51 11.03
CA THR A 29 -10.70 5.75 10.91
C THR A 29 -10.59 6.18 9.46
N GLY A 30 -10.60 7.50 9.23
CA GLY A 30 -10.37 8.06 7.92
C GLY A 30 -8.88 8.23 7.63
N PHE A 31 -8.50 8.15 6.36
CA PHE A 31 -7.12 8.34 5.93
C PHE A 31 -7.05 8.90 4.50
N THR A 32 -5.91 9.50 4.18
CA THR A 32 -5.57 9.94 2.82
C THR A 32 -4.72 8.88 2.14
N ALA A 33 -5.07 8.50 0.91
CA ALA A 33 -4.32 7.48 0.18
C ALA A 33 -4.20 7.77 -1.31
N VAL A 34 -3.14 7.22 -1.91
CA VAL A 34 -2.87 7.25 -3.36
C VAL A 34 -2.74 5.82 -3.86
N ALA A 35 -3.66 5.40 -4.74
CA ALA A 35 -3.64 4.08 -5.34
C ALA A 35 -2.90 4.08 -6.69
N ARG A 36 -1.92 3.19 -6.85
CA ARG A 36 -1.14 2.99 -8.08
C ARG A 36 -0.76 1.51 -8.21
N ASP A 37 -0.97 0.96 -9.40
CA ASP A 37 -0.54 -0.40 -9.75
C ASP A 37 -1.03 -1.51 -8.79
N GLY A 38 -2.24 -1.34 -8.21
CA GLY A 38 -2.83 -2.31 -7.27
C GLY A 38 -2.33 -2.17 -5.82
N TRP A 39 -1.46 -1.20 -5.56
CA TRP A 39 -1.00 -0.81 -4.24
C TRP A 39 -1.60 0.53 -3.85
N SER A 40 -1.74 0.76 -2.54
CA SER A 40 -2.12 2.05 -2.00
C SER A 40 -1.08 2.56 -1.02
N ALA A 41 -0.59 3.77 -1.29
CA ALA A 41 0.23 4.55 -0.38
C ALA A 41 -0.70 5.33 0.56
N VAL A 42 -0.88 4.82 1.78
CA VAL A 42 -1.73 5.42 2.81
C VAL A 42 -0.86 6.27 3.72
N VAL A 43 -1.19 7.55 3.87
CA VAL A 43 -0.58 8.41 4.89
C VAL A 43 -1.10 7.94 6.25
N LEU A 44 -0.23 7.47 7.14
CA LEU A 44 -0.69 6.95 8.44
C LEU A 44 -1.29 8.09 9.26
N PRO A 45 -2.55 7.98 9.69
CA PRO A 45 -3.10 8.87 10.71
C PRO A 45 -2.46 8.59 12.06
N ASP A 46 -2.28 9.63 12.88
CA ASP A 46 -1.74 9.50 14.23
C ASP A 46 -2.52 8.46 15.05
N GLY A 47 -1.78 7.58 15.73
CA GLY A 47 -2.36 6.52 16.57
C GLY A 47 -2.95 5.33 15.81
N THR A 48 -2.85 5.27 14.48
CA THR A 48 -3.27 4.10 13.70
C THR A 48 -2.20 3.02 13.73
N ASP A 49 -2.60 1.79 14.08
CA ASP A 49 -1.71 0.64 14.05
C ASP A 49 -1.43 0.20 12.60
N PRO A 50 -0.17 0.22 12.13
CA PRO A 50 0.17 -0.27 10.79
C PRO A 50 -0.19 -1.75 10.58
N ALA A 51 -0.19 -2.57 11.64
CA ALA A 51 -0.57 -3.97 11.56
C ALA A 51 -2.05 -4.14 11.19
N ALA A 52 -2.92 -3.35 11.83
CA ALA A 52 -4.34 -3.34 11.53
C ALA A 52 -4.62 -2.88 10.10
N LEU A 53 -3.91 -1.85 9.61
CA LEU A 53 -4.05 -1.35 8.25
C LEU A 53 -3.56 -2.37 7.20
N ALA A 54 -2.45 -3.08 7.47
CA ALA A 54 -1.96 -4.16 6.63
C ALA A 54 -2.96 -5.33 6.57
N ALA A 55 -3.50 -5.75 7.72
CA ALA A 55 -4.50 -6.81 7.81
C ALA A 55 -5.81 -6.46 7.09
N ALA A 56 -6.24 -5.19 7.18
CA ALA A 56 -7.46 -4.72 6.55
C ALA A 56 -7.33 -4.59 5.01
N GLY A 57 -6.14 -4.29 4.49
CA GLY A 57 -5.87 -4.21 3.06
C GLY A 57 -5.84 -5.59 2.39
N ASP A 58 -4.80 -6.36 2.69
CA ASP A 58 -4.66 -7.75 2.24
C ASP A 58 -3.80 -8.54 3.24
N PRO A 59 -4.39 -9.43 4.06
CA PRO A 59 -3.67 -10.15 5.10
C PRO A 59 -2.66 -11.18 4.54
N HIS A 60 -2.75 -11.52 3.25
CA HIS A 60 -1.85 -12.49 2.60
C HIS A 60 -0.67 -11.83 1.88
N SER A 61 -0.66 -10.50 1.78
CA SER A 61 0.42 -9.76 1.14
C SER A 61 1.31 -9.06 2.17
N ILE A 62 2.54 -8.76 1.77
CA ILE A 62 3.43 -7.89 2.54
C ILE A 62 2.88 -6.46 2.57
N ALA A 63 3.24 -5.70 3.61
CA ALA A 63 3.06 -4.26 3.66
C ALA A 63 4.40 -3.58 3.92
N VAL A 64 4.59 -2.35 3.43
CA VAL A 64 5.86 -1.63 3.57
C VAL A 64 5.62 -0.25 4.15
N ARG A 65 6.20 0.02 5.32
CA ARG A 65 6.17 1.34 5.95
C ARG A 65 7.43 2.11 5.58
N LEU A 66 7.24 3.38 5.26
CA LEU A 66 8.28 4.35 5.02
C LEU A 66 8.09 5.48 6.03
N ASP A 67 9.15 5.81 6.75
CA ASP A 67 9.19 7.02 7.57
C ASP A 67 10.36 7.90 7.16
N SER A 68 10.13 9.20 7.17
CA SER A 68 11.19 10.21 7.02
C SER A 68 10.87 11.40 7.91
N ASP A 69 11.85 11.79 8.71
CA ASP A 69 11.83 13.04 9.47
C ASP A 69 12.69 14.14 8.79
N GLY A 70 13.11 13.90 7.55
CA GLY A 70 14.02 14.75 6.77
C GLY A 70 15.49 14.54 7.09
N SER A 71 15.81 13.90 8.22
CA SER A 71 17.16 13.54 8.62
C SER A 71 17.38 12.03 8.49
N THR A 72 16.60 11.22 9.18
CA THR A 72 16.64 9.77 9.09
C THR A 72 15.54 9.28 8.16
N ARG A 73 15.86 8.22 7.42
CA ARG A 73 14.91 7.50 6.59
C ARG A 73 14.86 6.06 7.04
N THR A 74 13.66 5.52 7.15
CA THR A 74 13.45 4.11 7.49
C THR A 74 12.51 3.46 6.48
N LEU A 75 12.82 2.22 6.14
CA LEU A 75 11.93 1.35 5.39
C LEU A 75 11.76 0.08 6.20
N ARG A 76 10.51 -0.23 6.56
CA ARG A 76 10.17 -1.45 7.29
C ARG A 76 9.22 -2.31 6.48
N VAL A 77 9.58 -3.58 6.31
CA VAL A 77 8.71 -4.57 5.66
C VAL A 77 7.97 -5.38 6.71
N TYR A 78 6.65 -5.45 6.56
CA TYR A 78 5.77 -6.25 7.39
C TYR A 78 5.45 -7.55 6.63
N PRO A 79 5.74 -8.73 7.18
CA PRO A 79 5.30 -9.99 6.58
C PRO A 79 3.77 -10.07 6.52
N PRO A 80 3.22 -10.98 5.70
CA PRO A 80 1.79 -11.21 5.64
C PRO A 80 1.22 -11.55 7.01
N VAL A 81 0.17 -10.85 7.43
CA VAL A 81 -0.48 -11.06 8.73
C VAL A 81 -0.97 -12.50 8.87
N ALA A 82 -1.41 -13.12 7.77
CA ALA A 82 -1.83 -14.51 7.72
C ALA A 82 -0.71 -15.53 8.00
N SER A 83 0.56 -15.12 7.95
CA SER A 83 1.72 -15.96 8.30
C SER A 83 2.10 -15.88 9.78
N LEU A 84 1.52 -14.92 10.52
CA LEU A 84 1.77 -14.73 11.94
C LEU A 84 0.90 -15.66 12.80
N ASP A 85 1.30 -15.85 14.05
CA ASP A 85 0.52 -16.63 15.01
C ASP A 85 -0.77 -15.89 15.38
N ALA A 86 -1.92 -16.44 14.99
CA ALA A 86 -3.24 -15.88 15.27
C ALA A 86 -3.58 -15.87 16.78
N GLY A 87 -2.88 -16.65 17.61
CA GLY A 87 -3.06 -16.69 19.06
C GLY A 87 -2.31 -15.59 19.82
N ARG A 88 -1.49 -14.80 19.11
CA ARG A 88 -0.68 -13.71 19.69
C ARG A 88 -1.05 -12.38 19.06
N ASP A 89 -0.85 -11.30 19.81
CA ASP A 89 -1.02 -9.93 19.31
C ASP A 89 -0.08 -9.67 18.12
N TRP A 90 -0.62 -9.14 17.02
CA TRP A 90 0.15 -8.87 15.80
C TRP A 90 1.17 -7.75 16.02
N GLY A 91 0.83 -6.71 16.78
CA GLY A 91 1.72 -5.59 17.07
C GLY A 91 2.99 -6.03 17.81
N ILE A 92 2.85 -6.96 18.77
CA ILE A 92 4.00 -7.56 19.47
C ILE A 92 4.87 -8.35 18.48
N GLN A 93 4.28 -9.24 17.69
CA GLN A 93 5.02 -10.06 16.72
C GLN A 93 5.76 -9.19 15.69
N PHE A 94 5.13 -8.13 15.20
CA PHE A 94 5.80 -7.19 14.31
C PHE A 94 6.95 -6.48 15.01
N THR A 95 6.78 -6.07 16.27
CA THR A 95 7.84 -5.42 17.05
C THR A 95 9.05 -6.34 17.24
N GLU A 96 8.83 -7.63 17.50
CA GLU A 96 9.89 -8.65 17.57
C GLU A 96 10.65 -8.78 16.23
N LEU A 97 9.96 -8.58 15.10
CA LEU A 97 10.56 -8.62 13.77
C LEU A 97 11.16 -7.29 13.30
N ALA A 98 10.99 -6.19 14.06
CA ALA A 98 11.36 -4.86 13.60
C ALA A 98 12.85 -4.75 13.26
N GLU A 99 13.73 -5.33 14.07
CA GLU A 99 15.18 -5.28 13.86
C GLU A 99 15.63 -6.04 12.61
N SER A 100 14.92 -7.12 12.26
CA SER A 100 15.26 -7.96 11.10
C SER A 100 14.51 -7.56 9.83
N THR A 101 13.57 -6.60 9.87
CA THR A 101 12.84 -6.16 8.68
C THR A 101 12.87 -4.66 8.42
N THR A 102 13.74 -3.92 9.13
CA THR A 102 13.89 -2.48 8.97
C THR A 102 15.27 -2.10 8.44
N LEU A 103 15.29 -1.30 7.38
CA LEU A 103 16.48 -0.62 6.87
C LEU A 103 16.50 0.81 7.37
N HIS A 104 17.67 1.25 7.82
CA HIS A 104 17.91 2.60 8.32
C HIS A 104 18.96 3.30 7.47
N TRP A 105 18.66 4.53 7.07
CA TRP A 105 19.62 5.43 6.41
C TRP A 105 19.78 6.71 7.23
N PRO A 106 20.99 7.02 7.71
CA PRO A 106 21.25 8.26 8.44
C PRO A 106 21.21 9.48 7.52
N ALA A 107 21.01 10.65 8.13
CA ALA A 107 21.06 11.92 7.44
C ALA A 107 22.44 12.18 6.88
N VAL A 108 22.54 12.46 5.59
CA VAL A 108 23.73 13.14 5.06
C VAL A 108 23.64 14.59 5.53
N HIS A 109 24.34 14.93 6.61
CA HIS A 109 24.57 16.33 6.94
C HIS A 109 25.45 16.92 5.83
N GLU A 110 25.07 18.06 5.28
CA GLU A 110 25.88 18.81 4.29
C GLU A 110 27.32 19.04 4.80
N ASP A 111 27.48 19.13 6.12
CA ASP A 111 28.78 19.22 6.79
C ASP A 111 29.67 18.00 6.57
N SER A 112 29.11 16.78 6.49
CA SER A 112 29.88 15.55 6.27
C SER A 112 30.45 15.47 4.85
N VAL A 113 29.79 16.08 3.86
CA VAL A 113 30.32 16.20 2.49
C VAL A 113 31.43 17.26 2.44
N ALA A 114 31.29 18.35 3.18
CA ALA A 114 32.35 19.35 3.33
C ALA A 114 33.56 18.82 4.09
N GLU A 115 33.37 17.97 5.10
CA GLU A 115 34.42 17.32 5.89
C GLU A 115 35.12 16.20 5.10
N LEU A 116 34.39 15.41 4.30
CA LEU A 116 34.96 14.47 3.33
C LEU A 116 35.77 15.19 2.23
N LEU A 117 35.27 16.32 1.73
CA LEU A 117 35.99 17.15 0.75
C LEU A 117 37.19 17.89 1.38
N ALA A 118 37.11 18.28 2.66
CA ALA A 118 38.22 18.87 3.41
C ALA A 118 39.31 17.83 3.74
N GLY A 119 38.91 16.62 4.15
CA GLY A 119 39.82 15.50 4.40
C GLY A 119 40.58 15.04 3.15
N THR A 120 40.00 15.19 1.95
CA THR A 120 40.73 14.96 0.69
C THR A 120 41.73 16.07 0.33
N ARG A 121 41.63 17.27 0.92
CA ARG A 121 42.60 18.36 0.72
C ARG A 121 43.77 18.29 1.71
N ASP A 122 43.55 17.81 2.93
CA ASP A 122 44.61 17.70 3.95
C ASP A 122 45.45 16.40 3.84
N ALA A 123 45.01 15.42 3.04
CA ALA A 123 45.76 14.18 2.82
C ALA A 123 47.07 14.32 2.00
N SER A 124 47.44 15.55 1.59
CA SER A 124 48.68 15.79 0.85
C SER A 124 49.84 16.32 1.69
N GLU A 125 49.65 16.65 2.97
CA GLU A 125 50.73 17.09 3.88
C GLU A 125 50.46 16.71 5.36
N ALA A 126 50.65 15.44 5.76
CA ALA A 126 51.04 15.11 7.14
C ALA A 126 51.44 13.63 7.30
N GLY A 127 52.64 13.38 7.82
CA GLY A 127 53.12 12.07 8.27
C GLY A 127 52.42 11.58 9.55
N PRO A 128 52.73 10.35 10.00
CA PRO A 128 51.87 9.59 10.91
C PRO A 128 51.98 10.10 12.34
N SER A 129 50.86 10.54 12.92
CA SER A 129 50.73 10.72 14.36
C SER A 129 49.48 10.02 14.86
N ALA A 130 49.71 9.09 15.79
CA ALA A 130 48.71 8.36 16.54
C ALA A 130 48.05 9.27 17.59
N THR A 131 46.99 8.73 18.22
CA THR A 131 46.13 9.29 19.30
C THR A 131 45.17 10.38 18.83
N GLU A 132 43.84 10.31 19.04
CA GLU A 132 43.11 9.91 20.24
C GLU A 132 41.67 9.51 19.86
N ARG A 133 41.17 8.37 20.35
CA ARG A 133 39.77 7.94 20.11
C ARG A 133 38.83 8.78 20.98
N THR A 134 38.02 9.62 20.35
CA THR A 134 36.85 10.26 20.96
C THR A 134 35.75 9.22 21.16
N PRO A 135 35.22 9.01 22.37
CA PRO A 135 34.08 8.13 22.60
C PRO A 135 32.79 8.89 22.23
N GLY A 136 32.33 8.71 20.99
CA GLY A 136 31.07 9.26 20.49
C GLY A 136 30.54 8.63 19.20
N ASP A 137 31.23 7.62 18.65
CA ASP A 137 31.02 7.14 17.27
C ASP A 137 30.24 5.79 17.18
N ASP A 138 29.64 5.34 18.29
CA ASP A 138 28.96 4.04 18.35
C ASP A 138 27.60 4.01 17.59
N ALA A 139 27.03 5.17 17.26
CA ALA A 139 25.77 5.25 16.52
C ALA A 139 25.97 5.05 15.00
N ALA A 140 27.09 5.53 14.44
CA ALA A 140 27.40 5.39 13.02
C ALA A 140 27.90 3.99 12.66
N ALA A 141 28.63 3.33 13.58
CA ALA A 141 29.12 1.96 13.39
C ALA A 141 28.04 0.87 13.57
N SER A 142 26.92 1.16 14.23
CA SER A 142 25.85 0.18 14.49
C SER A 142 24.82 0.03 13.36
N ALA A 143 24.64 1.06 12.52
CA ALA A 143 23.71 1.02 11.38
C ALA A 143 24.08 0.03 10.25
N PRO A 144 25.35 -0.09 9.81
CA PRO A 144 25.69 -0.95 8.66
C PRO A 144 25.58 -2.45 8.98
N ALA A 145 25.78 -2.88 10.24
CA ALA A 145 25.64 -4.27 10.64
C ALA A 145 24.16 -4.71 10.77
N ALA A 146 23.31 -3.86 11.34
CA ALA A 146 21.87 -4.11 11.49
C ALA A 146 21.15 -4.20 10.13
N ASN A 147 21.56 -3.36 9.17
CA ASN A 147 21.03 -3.41 7.81
C ASN A 147 21.36 -4.73 7.10
N GLY A 148 22.47 -5.42 7.42
CA GLY A 148 22.86 -6.67 6.76
C GLY A 148 21.88 -7.83 7.01
N THR A 149 21.47 -8.01 8.28
CA THR A 149 20.43 -9.00 8.63
C THR A 149 19.08 -8.61 8.04
N ALA A 150 18.76 -7.32 8.02
CA ALA A 150 17.52 -6.82 7.46
C ALA A 150 17.42 -7.03 5.94
N VAL A 151 18.51 -6.83 5.19
CA VAL A 151 18.55 -7.07 3.74
C VAL A 151 18.21 -8.53 3.40
N ALA A 152 18.80 -9.48 4.13
CA ALA A 152 18.55 -10.91 3.88
C ALA A 152 17.09 -11.29 4.14
N SER A 153 16.51 -10.82 5.25
CA SER A 153 15.11 -11.05 5.59
C SER A 153 14.16 -10.37 4.61
N ILE A 154 14.42 -9.12 4.20
CA ILE A 154 13.61 -8.40 3.21
C ILE A 154 13.70 -9.08 1.84
N ALA A 155 14.90 -9.52 1.42
CA ALA A 155 15.07 -10.26 0.18
C ALA A 155 14.24 -11.55 0.18
N SER A 156 14.18 -12.26 1.32
CA SER A 156 13.34 -13.45 1.46
C SER A 156 11.84 -13.12 1.50
N LEU A 157 11.41 -12.03 2.14
CA LEU A 157 10.00 -11.67 2.25
C LEU A 157 9.41 -11.13 0.93
N CYS A 158 10.24 -10.48 0.13
CA CYS A 158 9.85 -9.91 -1.15
C CYS A 158 10.19 -10.81 -2.34
N ASP A 159 10.62 -12.06 -2.09
CA ASP A 159 11.04 -13.03 -3.11
C ASP A 159 12.05 -12.46 -4.13
N LEU A 160 13.04 -11.69 -3.65
CA LEU A 160 14.03 -11.05 -4.51
C LEU A 160 15.02 -12.08 -5.07
N ASP A 161 15.35 -11.93 -6.36
CA ASP A 161 16.42 -12.72 -6.96
C ASP A 161 17.80 -12.33 -6.37
N PRO A 162 18.84 -13.17 -6.51
CA PRO A 162 20.17 -12.88 -5.94
C PRO A 162 20.79 -11.56 -6.44
N ALA A 163 20.50 -11.15 -7.68
CA ALA A 163 21.02 -9.90 -8.24
C ALA A 163 20.28 -8.69 -7.65
N GLN A 164 18.98 -8.80 -7.41
CA GLN A 164 18.16 -7.81 -6.73
C GLN A 164 18.56 -7.70 -5.24
N GLY A 165 18.81 -8.82 -4.57
CA GLY A 165 19.34 -8.85 -3.20
C GLY A 165 20.67 -8.09 -3.08
N ALA A 166 21.61 -8.33 -4.00
CA ALA A 166 22.88 -7.60 -4.05
C ALA A 166 22.71 -6.09 -4.30
N ARG A 167 21.72 -5.69 -5.12
CA ARG A 167 21.38 -4.27 -5.33
C ARG A 167 20.80 -3.64 -4.07
N LEU A 168 19.92 -4.36 -3.37
CA LEU A 168 19.35 -3.90 -2.10
C LEU A 168 20.45 -3.72 -1.05
N GLU A 169 21.38 -4.66 -0.97
CA GLU A 169 22.56 -4.57 -0.09
C GLU A 169 23.41 -3.34 -0.41
N ASN A 170 23.66 -3.07 -1.69
CA ASN A 170 24.36 -1.86 -2.11
C ASN A 170 23.61 -0.60 -1.69
N TYR A 171 22.29 -0.54 -1.87
CA TYR A 171 21.48 0.60 -1.41
C TYR A 171 21.47 0.74 0.12
N ALA A 172 21.49 -0.36 0.87
CA ALA A 172 21.55 -0.34 2.32
C ALA A 172 22.90 0.17 2.88
N ARG A 173 23.99 -0.01 2.10
CA ARG A 173 25.33 0.50 2.43
C ARG A 173 25.62 1.90 1.91
N THR A 174 24.88 2.34 0.90
CA THR A 174 25.10 3.65 0.26
C THR A 174 24.53 4.76 1.15
N PRO A 175 25.23 5.90 1.31
CA PRO A 175 24.70 7.07 2.01
C PRO A 175 23.36 7.53 1.42
N SER A 176 22.50 8.07 2.29
CA SER A 176 21.16 8.55 1.91
C SER A 176 21.24 9.58 0.77
N SER A 177 20.65 9.26 -0.38
CA SER A 177 20.52 10.18 -1.52
C SER A 177 19.05 10.50 -1.77
N ALA A 178 18.74 11.64 -2.39
CA ALA A 178 17.36 12.06 -2.68
C ALA A 178 16.55 11.06 -3.52
N LEU A 179 17.19 10.09 -4.18
CA LEU A 179 16.54 9.08 -5.02
C LEU A 179 16.66 7.67 -4.44
N LEU A 180 17.22 7.52 -3.24
CA LEU A 180 17.47 6.21 -2.64
C LEU A 180 16.16 5.48 -2.38
N LEU A 181 15.21 6.10 -1.68
CA LEU A 181 13.91 5.47 -1.39
C LEU A 181 13.15 5.14 -2.67
N GLU A 182 13.15 6.02 -3.67
CA GLU A 182 12.53 5.75 -4.97
C GLU A 182 13.17 4.53 -5.65
N SER A 183 14.50 4.42 -5.63
CA SER A 183 15.23 3.29 -6.23
C SER A 183 14.97 1.99 -5.50
N VAL A 184 14.88 2.01 -4.17
CA VAL A 184 14.55 0.83 -3.35
C VAL A 184 13.10 0.40 -3.61
N LEU A 185 12.14 1.32 -3.67
CA LEU A 185 10.75 0.97 -3.99
C LEU A 185 10.62 0.37 -5.39
N GLN A 186 11.30 0.94 -6.39
CA GLN A 186 11.33 0.38 -7.74
C GLN A 186 11.94 -1.03 -7.76
N LEU A 187 13.00 -1.28 -6.98
CA LEU A 187 13.61 -2.60 -6.86
C LEU A 187 12.63 -3.62 -6.26
N LEU A 188 11.82 -3.21 -5.28
CA LEU A 188 10.79 -4.02 -4.64
C LEU A 188 9.51 -4.14 -5.49
N GLY A 189 9.43 -3.49 -6.65
CA GLY A 189 8.22 -3.45 -7.48
C GLY A 189 7.07 -2.65 -6.87
N LEU A 190 7.38 -1.72 -5.96
CA LEU A 190 6.42 -0.90 -5.22
C LEU A 190 6.29 0.51 -5.84
N PRO A 191 5.14 1.19 -5.67
CA PRO A 191 4.93 2.51 -6.23
C PRO A 191 5.91 3.56 -5.67
N PRO A 192 6.69 4.25 -6.53
CA PRO A 192 7.65 5.26 -6.09
C PRO A 192 6.99 6.54 -5.55
N VAL A 193 5.68 6.71 -5.74
CA VAL A 193 4.92 7.86 -5.23
C VAL A 193 5.00 7.96 -3.71
N ALA A 194 5.15 6.84 -3.00
CA ALA A 194 5.28 6.84 -1.54
C ALA A 194 6.56 7.54 -1.06
N ALA A 195 7.69 7.35 -1.76
CA ALA A 195 8.91 8.10 -1.47
C ALA A 195 8.72 9.60 -1.64
N LYS A 196 7.98 10.03 -2.68
CA LYS A 196 7.70 11.46 -2.94
C LYS A 196 6.83 12.10 -1.86
N ILE A 197 5.87 11.34 -1.32
CA ILE A 197 5.00 11.77 -0.22
C ILE A 197 5.81 11.93 1.08
N VAL A 198 6.59 10.90 1.42
CA VAL A 198 7.37 10.80 2.67
C VAL A 198 8.49 11.83 2.70
N GLU A 199 9.18 12.06 1.59
CA GLU A 199 10.24 13.07 1.50
C GLU A 199 9.70 14.50 1.37
N GLY A 200 8.37 14.69 1.29
CA GLY A 200 7.76 16.01 1.17
C GLY A 200 8.11 16.73 -0.14
N GLN A 201 8.57 16.01 -1.17
CA GLN A 201 8.93 16.59 -2.47
C GLN A 201 7.72 17.15 -3.23
N ARG A 202 6.51 16.71 -2.87
CA ARG A 202 5.23 17.24 -3.39
C ARG A 202 4.23 17.40 -2.25
N GLU A 203 3.37 18.41 -2.37
CA GLU A 203 2.20 18.50 -1.51
C GLU A 203 1.22 17.37 -1.83
N LEU A 204 0.51 16.87 -0.82
CA LEU A 204 -0.50 15.82 -1.00
C LEU A 204 -1.61 16.26 -1.98
N SER A 205 -1.92 17.55 -2.05
CA SER A 205 -2.87 18.14 -3.00
C SER A 205 -2.41 18.09 -4.46
N GLU A 206 -1.09 18.07 -4.70
CA GLU A 206 -0.49 18.12 -6.04
C GLU A 206 -0.26 16.72 -6.64
N ILE A 207 -0.41 15.67 -5.84
CA ILE A 207 -0.24 14.30 -6.30
C ILE A 207 -1.54 13.85 -6.97
N GLU A 208 -1.45 13.54 -8.26
CA GLU A 208 -2.57 13.02 -9.03
C GLU A 208 -3.05 11.68 -8.44
N GLY A 209 -4.36 11.57 -8.19
CA GLY A 209 -4.99 10.36 -7.67
C GLY A 209 -5.04 10.27 -6.15
N VAL A 210 -4.71 11.34 -5.43
CA VAL A 210 -4.95 11.45 -3.99
C VAL A 210 -6.44 11.54 -3.71
N ALA A 211 -6.89 10.74 -2.76
CA ALA A 211 -8.26 10.75 -2.28
C ALA A 211 -8.29 10.54 -0.77
N ASP A 212 -9.26 11.19 -0.14
CA ASP A 212 -9.59 11.01 1.27
C ASP A 212 -10.69 9.97 1.42
N TYR A 213 -10.44 8.99 2.29
CA TYR A 213 -11.37 7.90 2.58
C TYR A 213 -11.84 8.05 4.02
N ALA A 214 -13.17 8.06 4.20
CA ALA A 214 -13.80 8.12 5.51
C ALA A 214 -14.58 6.82 5.77
N PRO A 215 -14.68 6.37 7.04
CA PRO A 215 -15.47 5.20 7.40
C PRO A 215 -16.93 5.42 7.02
N ARG A 216 -17.51 4.46 6.29
CA ARG A 216 -18.89 4.51 5.81
C ARG A 216 -19.59 3.16 6.02
N PRO A 217 -20.93 3.12 6.11
CA PRO A 217 -21.66 1.86 6.13
C PRO A 217 -21.27 0.96 4.95
N ALA A 218 -21.03 -0.33 5.20
CA ALA A 218 -20.50 -1.28 4.21
C ALA A 218 -21.28 -1.31 2.88
N GLY A 219 -22.61 -1.11 2.92
CA GLY A 219 -23.43 -1.01 1.72
C GLY A 219 -23.05 0.18 0.83
N LEU A 220 -22.77 1.35 1.41
CA LEU A 220 -22.31 2.52 0.67
C LEU A 220 -20.89 2.33 0.13
N SER A 221 -20.03 1.63 0.89
CA SER A 221 -18.67 1.27 0.45
C SER A 221 -18.70 0.35 -0.79
N LEU A 222 -19.63 -0.61 -0.87
CA LEU A 222 -19.85 -1.44 -2.07
C LEU A 222 -20.25 -0.62 -3.29
N PHE A 223 -21.20 0.31 -3.12
CA PHE A 223 -21.63 1.17 -4.23
C PHE A 223 -20.52 2.09 -4.72
N GLU A 224 -19.72 2.62 -3.80
CA GLU A 224 -18.58 3.46 -4.13
C GLU A 224 -17.50 2.66 -4.87
N ALA A 225 -17.09 1.52 -4.32
CA ALA A 225 -16.12 0.61 -4.91
C ALA A 225 -16.47 0.20 -6.34
N ALA A 226 -17.74 -0.14 -6.61
CA ALA A 226 -18.20 -0.55 -7.93
C ALA A 226 -18.16 0.57 -8.99
N SER A 227 -18.07 1.83 -8.55
CA SER A 227 -18.05 3.01 -9.42
C SER A 227 -16.68 3.65 -9.58
N VAL A 228 -15.66 3.14 -8.89
CA VAL A 228 -14.29 3.65 -8.94
C VAL A 228 -13.46 2.76 -9.87
N GLU A 229 -12.63 3.39 -10.69
CA GLU A 229 -11.72 2.66 -11.58
C GLU A 229 -10.57 2.06 -10.74
N PRO A 230 -10.33 0.74 -10.84
CA PRO A 230 -9.19 0.11 -10.19
C PRO A 230 -7.87 0.64 -10.78
N SER A 231 -6.85 0.79 -9.94
CA SER A 231 -5.47 1.12 -10.35
C SER A 231 -4.69 -0.11 -10.82
N GLY A 232 -5.08 -1.32 -10.39
CA GLY A 232 -4.39 -2.56 -10.73
C GLY A 232 -4.55 -3.02 -12.18
N THR A 233 -3.65 -3.90 -12.64
CA THR A 233 -3.66 -4.47 -14.00
C THR A 233 -4.23 -5.89 -14.09
N ASP A 234 -4.64 -6.46 -12.96
CA ASP A 234 -5.11 -7.85 -12.87
C ASP A 234 -6.40 -8.09 -13.65
N LEU A 235 -6.75 -9.38 -13.85
CA LEU A 235 -7.94 -9.76 -14.62
C LEU A 235 -9.23 -9.22 -13.99
N LEU A 236 -9.35 -9.24 -12.67
CA LEU A 236 -10.48 -8.63 -11.95
C LEU A 236 -10.51 -7.11 -12.14
N SER A 237 -9.37 -6.42 -12.00
CA SER A 237 -9.26 -4.99 -12.26
C SER A 237 -9.63 -4.64 -13.71
N ARG A 238 -9.26 -5.49 -14.69
CA ARG A 238 -9.67 -5.32 -16.10
C ARG A 238 -11.17 -5.49 -16.29
N ILE A 239 -11.78 -6.49 -15.66
CA ILE A 239 -13.23 -6.72 -15.72
C ILE A 239 -13.98 -5.54 -15.07
N GLN A 240 -13.57 -5.13 -13.87
CA GLN A 240 -14.16 -3.99 -13.17
C GLN A 240 -14.00 -2.69 -13.96
N ARG A 241 -12.81 -2.43 -14.51
CA ARG A 241 -12.55 -1.30 -15.41
C ARG A 241 -13.44 -1.34 -16.65
N ALA A 242 -13.67 -2.52 -17.23
CA ALA A 242 -14.58 -2.68 -18.36
C ALA A 242 -16.03 -2.32 -17.98
N TYR A 243 -16.50 -2.72 -16.80
CA TYR A 243 -17.82 -2.35 -16.28
C TYR A 243 -17.96 -0.85 -16.00
N VAL A 244 -16.95 -0.23 -15.38
CA VAL A 244 -16.94 1.22 -15.12
C VAL A 244 -16.94 2.02 -16.43
N ARG A 245 -16.15 1.60 -17.43
CA ARG A 245 -16.07 2.28 -18.73
C ARG A 245 -17.30 2.05 -19.62
N ARG A 246 -17.90 0.85 -19.56
CA ARG A 246 -19.09 0.46 -20.33
C ARG A 246 -20.21 -0.01 -19.40
N PRO A 247 -20.86 0.92 -18.66
CA PRO A 247 -21.88 0.56 -17.68
C PRO A 247 -23.08 -0.13 -18.32
N SER A 248 -23.37 0.10 -19.60
CA SER A 248 -24.45 -0.58 -20.33
C SER A 248 -24.35 -2.10 -20.33
N LEU A 249 -23.15 -2.67 -20.08
CA LEU A 249 -23.00 -4.11 -19.88
C LEU A 249 -23.77 -4.61 -18.66
N LEU A 250 -23.84 -3.83 -17.57
CA LEU A 250 -24.63 -4.17 -16.38
C LEU A 250 -26.13 -4.22 -16.67
N LEU A 251 -26.63 -3.35 -17.58
CA LEU A 251 -28.02 -3.44 -18.04
C LEU A 251 -28.28 -4.67 -18.90
N ALA A 252 -27.31 -5.06 -19.74
CA ALA A 252 -27.45 -6.23 -20.59
C ALA A 252 -27.49 -7.54 -19.75
N VAL A 253 -26.62 -7.65 -18.75
CA VAL A 253 -26.60 -8.79 -17.82
C VAL A 253 -27.86 -8.79 -16.94
N GLY A 254 -28.21 -7.65 -16.33
CA GLY A 254 -29.39 -7.57 -15.47
C GLY A 254 -30.69 -7.77 -16.24
N GLY A 255 -30.74 -7.35 -17.51
CA GLY A 255 -31.83 -7.65 -18.42
C GLY A 255 -31.96 -9.16 -18.72
N ALA A 256 -30.83 -9.84 -18.95
CA ALA A 256 -30.83 -11.29 -19.18
C ALA A 256 -31.27 -12.07 -17.92
N GLU A 257 -30.77 -11.70 -16.74
CA GLU A 257 -31.17 -12.28 -15.46
C GLU A 257 -32.64 -12.03 -15.14
N ALA A 258 -33.16 -10.84 -15.44
CA ALA A 258 -34.58 -10.55 -15.27
C ALA A 258 -35.46 -11.42 -16.18
N VAL A 259 -35.06 -11.65 -17.44
CA VAL A 259 -35.77 -12.54 -18.37
C VAL A 259 -35.73 -13.99 -17.88
N LEU A 260 -34.57 -14.47 -17.44
CA LEU A 260 -34.43 -15.83 -16.89
C LEU A 260 -35.24 -16.00 -15.60
N GLY A 261 -35.15 -15.02 -14.69
CA GLY A 261 -35.91 -14.99 -13.44
C GLY A 261 -37.42 -14.99 -13.69
N ALA A 262 -37.92 -14.16 -14.60
CA ALA A 262 -39.34 -14.15 -14.99
C ALA A 262 -39.77 -15.47 -15.65
N GLY A 263 -38.91 -16.09 -16.47
CA GLY A 263 -39.15 -17.42 -17.04
C GLY A 263 -39.28 -18.50 -15.97
N LEU A 264 -38.38 -18.51 -14.98
CA LEU A 264 -38.41 -19.43 -13.84
C LEU A 264 -39.63 -19.19 -12.93
N ALA A 265 -40.02 -17.93 -12.69
CA ALA A 265 -41.25 -17.59 -11.97
C ALA A 265 -42.49 -18.11 -12.68
N GLY A 266 -42.56 -17.92 -14.01
CA GLY A 266 -43.67 -18.43 -14.83
C GLY A 266 -43.76 -19.95 -14.81
N LEU A 267 -42.63 -20.66 -14.80
CA LEU A 267 -42.59 -22.12 -14.64
C LEU A 267 -42.98 -22.56 -13.22
N ALA A 268 -42.55 -21.84 -12.18
CA ALA A 268 -42.95 -22.09 -10.80
C ALA A 268 -44.46 -21.89 -10.59
N ALA A 269 -45.04 -20.87 -11.23
CA ALA A 269 -46.47 -20.53 -11.15
C ALA A 269 -47.39 -21.61 -11.76
N ARG A 270 -46.87 -22.45 -12.67
CA ARG A 270 -47.60 -23.59 -13.24
C ARG A 270 -47.74 -24.77 -12.26
N GLY A 271 -47.07 -24.73 -11.11
CA GLY A 271 -47.14 -25.75 -10.08
C GLY A 271 -46.37 -27.03 -10.40
N GLY A 272 -46.21 -27.91 -9.40
CA GLY A 272 -45.50 -29.19 -9.52
C GLY A 272 -44.44 -29.42 -8.44
N ARG A 273 -43.82 -30.61 -8.44
CA ARG A 273 -42.83 -31.04 -7.42
C ARG A 273 -41.59 -30.12 -7.34
N GLY A 274 -41.27 -29.37 -8.40
CA GLY A 274 -40.12 -28.45 -8.47
C GLY A 274 -40.44 -26.97 -8.29
N ALA A 275 -41.71 -26.58 -8.07
CA ALA A 275 -42.13 -25.17 -8.11
C ALA A 275 -41.42 -24.28 -7.06
N ARG A 276 -41.14 -24.81 -5.87
CA ARG A 276 -40.41 -24.05 -4.82
C ARG A 276 -38.96 -23.77 -5.20
N VAL A 277 -38.28 -24.72 -5.83
CA VAL A 277 -36.87 -24.58 -6.25
C VAL A 277 -36.76 -23.58 -7.40
N LEU A 278 -37.70 -23.65 -8.36
CA LEU A 278 -37.76 -22.69 -9.47
C LEU A 278 -38.12 -21.28 -8.97
N GLY A 279 -39.02 -21.18 -7.98
CA GLY A 279 -39.38 -19.91 -7.36
C GLY A 279 -38.21 -19.27 -6.58
N SER A 280 -37.43 -20.05 -5.84
CA SER A 280 -36.24 -19.53 -5.15
C SER A 280 -35.15 -19.13 -6.14
N ALA A 281 -34.91 -19.93 -7.19
CA ALA A 281 -33.96 -19.59 -8.24
C ALA A 281 -34.38 -18.30 -8.99
N SER A 282 -35.68 -18.14 -9.27
CA SER A 282 -36.23 -16.92 -9.84
C SER A 282 -36.00 -15.69 -8.95
N ALA A 283 -36.27 -15.80 -7.65
CA ALA A 283 -36.07 -14.71 -6.71
C ALA A 283 -34.60 -14.27 -6.63
N LEU A 284 -33.66 -15.23 -6.68
CA LEU A 284 -32.23 -14.93 -6.75
C LEU A 284 -31.86 -14.18 -8.03
N MET A 285 -32.30 -14.66 -9.19
CA MET A 285 -32.02 -14.01 -10.48
C MET A 285 -32.61 -12.60 -10.57
N LEU A 286 -33.82 -12.38 -10.06
CA LEU A 286 -34.45 -11.05 -10.03
C LEU A 286 -33.77 -10.10 -9.03
N SER A 287 -33.26 -10.63 -7.92
CA SER A 287 -32.51 -9.83 -6.94
C SER A 287 -31.15 -9.40 -7.50
N ASP A 288 -30.47 -10.27 -8.23
CA ASP A 288 -29.21 -9.96 -8.91
C ASP A 288 -29.42 -8.90 -10.02
N ALA A 289 -30.46 -9.07 -10.84
CA ALA A 289 -30.85 -8.06 -11.83
C ALA A 289 -31.14 -6.68 -11.21
N ALA A 290 -31.79 -6.64 -10.05
CA ALA A 290 -32.05 -5.40 -9.31
C ALA A 290 -30.75 -4.76 -8.79
N LEU A 291 -29.80 -5.56 -8.31
CA LEU A 291 -28.48 -5.09 -7.90
C LEU A 291 -27.70 -4.51 -9.10
N GLN A 292 -27.68 -5.21 -10.23
CA GLN A 292 -26.96 -4.76 -11.42
C GLN A 292 -27.54 -3.48 -12.03
N THR A 293 -28.87 -3.32 -12.00
CA THR A 293 -29.53 -2.08 -12.44
C THR A 293 -29.29 -0.91 -11.48
N ALA A 294 -29.25 -1.17 -10.16
CA ALA A 294 -28.87 -0.16 -9.18
C ALA A 294 -27.41 0.29 -9.37
N LEU A 295 -26.48 -0.65 -9.58
CA LEU A 295 -25.07 -0.38 -9.89
C LEU A 295 -24.92 0.41 -11.20
N TRP A 296 -25.70 0.10 -12.22
CA TRP A 296 -25.71 0.91 -13.45
C TRP A 296 -26.12 2.36 -13.21
N ALA A 297 -27.19 2.58 -12.43
CA ALA A 297 -27.71 3.92 -12.15
C ALA A 297 -26.69 4.78 -11.38
N THR A 298 -25.92 4.18 -10.46
CA THR A 298 -24.88 4.88 -9.70
C THR A 298 -23.66 5.21 -10.55
N VAL A 299 -23.14 4.27 -11.33
CA VAL A 299 -22.00 4.51 -12.26
C VAL A 299 -22.37 5.60 -13.26
N ARG A 300 -23.60 5.59 -13.79
CA ARG A 300 -24.09 6.60 -14.73
C ARG A 300 -24.27 7.98 -14.10
N SER A 301 -24.75 8.07 -12.87
CA SER A 301 -24.98 9.35 -12.19
C SER A 301 -23.66 10.06 -11.86
N ARG A 302 -22.62 9.31 -11.50
CA ARG A 302 -21.25 9.85 -11.31
C ARG A 302 -20.64 10.36 -12.62
N LYS A 303 -20.78 9.65 -13.74
CA LYS A 303 -20.24 10.08 -15.04
C LYS A 303 -20.87 11.37 -15.59
N ARG A 304 -22.03 11.78 -15.06
CA ARG A 304 -22.72 13.04 -15.44
C ARG A 304 -22.35 14.24 -14.57
N ARG A 305 -21.62 14.04 -13.47
CA ARG A 305 -21.03 15.10 -12.67
C ARG A 305 -19.62 15.39 -13.18
#